data_AF-A0A2S4Y612-F1
#
_entry.id   AF-A0A2S4Y612-F1
#
_cell.length_a   1.000
_cell.length_b   1.000
_cell.length_c   1.000
_cell.angle_alpha   90.00
_cell.angle_beta   90.00
_cell.angle_gamma   90.00
#
_symmetry.space_group_name_H-M   'P 1'
#
loop_
_entity.id
_entity.type
_entity.pdbx_description
1 polymer ?
#
loop_
_entity_poly.entity_id
_entity_poly.type
_entity_poly.pdbx_seq_one_letter_code
_entity_poly.pdbx_strand_id
1 'polypeptide(L)'
;MPVPNVLLSGIVGSTAYGLAHEGSDVDRLGLFAAATERLHGLRPPKESHVSTAPDRTLHEAAKWCRLALGGNPTAMELVWLPDELYEVRTELGDELIGIRTSFLSAKRVRDAYLGYATQQFRRLESRGDGSFSADTRRRTAKHARHLKRLCHQGLELYTTGRLTLRVENPQEYHEFGERVATDPTAALPLLRFYENAFGEARAALPQRPDETAVEAWLHRVRAHFYAPGARAAGRRGSGRSVHLPYR
;
A
#
# COMPACT_ATOMS: atom_id res chain seq x y z
N MET A 1 -4.71 2.87 -20.75
CA MET A 1 -5.98 2.11 -20.63
C MET A 1 -6.35 2.01 -19.15
N PRO A 2 -7.63 2.16 -18.79
CA PRO A 2 -8.09 1.99 -17.41
C PRO A 2 -7.79 0.56 -16.94
N VAL A 3 -7.43 0.42 -15.66
CA VAL A 3 -7.26 -0.89 -15.03
C VAL A 3 -8.64 -1.39 -14.63
N PRO A 4 -9.15 -2.50 -15.20
CA PRO A 4 -10.46 -3.02 -14.86
C PRO A 4 -10.46 -3.68 -13.47
N ASN A 5 -11.65 -3.92 -12.91
CA ASN A 5 -11.86 -4.72 -11.70
C ASN A 5 -11.13 -4.19 -10.46
N VAL A 6 -11.11 -2.87 -10.27
CA VAL A 6 -10.61 -2.27 -9.01
C VAL A 6 -11.54 -2.72 -7.87
N LEU A 7 -10.96 -3.32 -6.83
CA LEU A 7 -11.72 -3.83 -5.68
C LEU A 7 -11.79 -2.78 -4.57
N LEU A 8 -10.67 -2.10 -4.36
CA LEU A 8 -10.50 -1.11 -3.32
C LEU A 8 -9.47 -0.08 -3.79
N SER A 9 -9.79 1.20 -3.67
CA SER A 9 -8.83 2.27 -3.86
C SER A 9 -9.18 3.47 -3.00
N GLY A 10 -8.17 4.22 -2.58
CA GLY A 10 -8.37 5.44 -1.81
C GLY A 10 -7.17 6.37 -1.86
N ILE A 11 -7.37 7.53 -1.26
CA ILE A 11 -6.36 8.58 -1.14
C ILE A 11 -5.46 8.23 0.05
N VAL A 12 -4.16 8.10 -0.20
CA VAL A 12 -3.13 7.74 0.79
C VAL A 12 -2.14 8.90 0.98
N GLY A 13 -1.02 8.63 1.67
CA GLY A 13 0.08 9.59 1.77
C GLY A 13 -0.25 10.76 2.71
N SER A 14 0.36 11.92 2.43
CA SER A 14 0.25 13.10 3.29
C SER A 14 -1.20 13.53 3.53
N THR A 15 -2.10 13.35 2.56
CA THR A 15 -3.53 13.63 2.73
C THR A 15 -4.16 12.75 3.80
N ALA A 16 -3.96 11.43 3.72
CA ALA A 16 -4.47 10.49 4.73
C ALA A 16 -3.88 10.74 6.12
N TYR A 17 -2.61 11.14 6.19
CA TYR A 17 -1.97 11.45 7.47
C TYR A 17 -2.36 12.81 8.05
N GLY A 18 -2.93 13.72 7.26
CA GLY A 18 -3.11 15.12 7.69
C GLY A 18 -1.84 15.95 7.69
N LEU A 19 -0.87 15.55 6.87
CA LEU A 19 0.41 16.24 6.65
C LEU A 19 0.45 16.99 5.31
N ALA A 20 -0.66 17.01 4.57
CA ALA A 20 -0.78 17.74 3.31
C ALA A 20 -0.90 19.25 3.58
N HIS A 21 -0.18 20.03 2.78
CA HIS A 21 -0.28 21.49 2.71
C HIS A 21 -0.73 21.93 1.31
N GLU A 22 -0.98 23.23 1.12
CA GLU A 22 -1.28 23.81 -0.19
C GLU A 22 -0.22 23.38 -1.24
N GLY A 23 -0.68 22.82 -2.36
CA GLY A 23 0.19 22.28 -3.42
C GLY A 23 0.75 20.87 -3.17
N SER A 24 0.29 20.14 -2.15
CA SER A 24 0.63 18.71 -2.00
C SER A 24 -0.03 17.87 -3.08
N ASP A 25 0.73 16.95 -3.68
CA ASP A 25 0.21 15.93 -4.58
C ASP A 25 -0.77 15.00 -3.85
N VAL A 26 -1.75 14.48 -4.59
CA VAL A 26 -2.73 13.51 -4.07
C VAL A 26 -2.34 12.10 -4.53
N ASP A 27 -1.75 11.35 -3.62
CA ASP A 27 -1.37 9.95 -3.84
C ASP A 27 -2.59 9.03 -3.75
N ARG A 28 -2.72 8.10 -4.71
CA ARG A 28 -3.72 7.03 -4.67
C ARG A 28 -3.08 5.67 -4.61
N LEU A 29 -3.64 4.82 -3.77
CA LEU A 29 -3.31 3.40 -3.72
C LEU A 29 -4.59 2.60 -3.91
N GLY A 30 -4.46 1.45 -4.57
CA GLY A 30 -5.54 0.50 -4.65
C GLY A 30 -5.07 -0.88 -5.04
N LEU A 31 -6.03 -1.79 -5.13
CA LEU A 31 -5.83 -3.09 -5.74
C LEU A 31 -6.95 -3.43 -6.72
N PHE A 32 -6.60 -4.28 -7.68
CA PHE A 32 -7.51 -4.78 -8.68
C PHE A 32 -7.39 -6.29 -8.82
N ALA A 33 -8.43 -6.93 -9.35
CA ALA A 33 -8.38 -8.35 -9.70
C ALA A 33 -8.15 -8.54 -11.21
N ALA A 34 -7.06 -9.21 -11.57
CA ALA A 34 -6.96 -9.71 -12.94
C ALA A 34 -8.07 -10.74 -13.19
N ALA A 35 -8.62 -10.76 -14.41
CA ALA A 35 -9.52 -11.83 -14.84
C ALA A 35 -8.85 -13.19 -14.64
N THR A 36 -9.55 -14.13 -14.01
CA THR A 36 -8.95 -15.37 -13.51
C THR A 36 -8.33 -16.20 -14.64
N GLU A 37 -8.98 -16.25 -15.81
CA GLU A 37 -8.44 -16.95 -16.99
C GLU A 37 -7.06 -16.42 -17.43
N ARG A 38 -6.79 -15.12 -17.26
CA ARG A 38 -5.50 -14.52 -17.65
C ARG A 38 -4.35 -14.97 -16.77
N LEU A 39 -4.61 -15.40 -15.54
CA LEU A 39 -3.59 -15.93 -14.64
C LEU A 39 -3.07 -17.30 -15.11
N HIS A 40 -3.88 -18.04 -15.88
CA HIS A 40 -3.52 -19.34 -16.44
C HIS A 40 -2.95 -19.26 -17.88
N GLY A 41 -2.88 -18.07 -18.46
CA GLY A 41 -2.38 -17.86 -19.82
C GLY A 41 -0.85 -17.82 -19.91
N LEU A 42 -0.32 -17.98 -21.12
CA LEU A 42 1.12 -17.92 -21.42
C LEU A 42 1.81 -16.60 -21.01
N ARG A 43 1.03 -15.53 -20.84
CA ARG A 43 1.53 -14.21 -20.44
C ARG A 43 0.72 -13.72 -19.23
N PRO A 44 1.26 -13.81 -18.01
CA PRO A 44 0.55 -13.39 -16.83
C PRO A 44 0.23 -11.88 -16.90
N PRO A 45 -0.84 -11.43 -16.22
CA PRO A 45 -1.18 -10.01 -16.14
C PRO A 45 -0.07 -9.24 -15.41
N LYS A 46 0.04 -7.94 -15.73
CA LYS A 46 0.95 -7.04 -15.02
C LYS A 46 0.50 -6.94 -13.56
N GLU A 47 1.40 -7.16 -12.62
CA GLU A 47 1.05 -7.15 -11.20
C GLU A 47 0.91 -5.73 -10.62
N SER A 48 1.36 -4.70 -11.33
CA SER A 48 1.25 -3.30 -10.86
C SER A 48 1.12 -2.29 -11.97
N HIS A 49 0.24 -1.33 -11.77
CA HIS A 49 0.07 -0.17 -12.65
C HIS A 49 0.40 1.08 -11.85
N VAL A 50 1.41 1.83 -12.30
CA VAL A 50 1.80 3.11 -11.71
C VAL A 50 1.58 4.18 -12.77
N SER A 51 0.92 5.27 -12.40
CA SER A 51 0.77 6.47 -13.22
C SER A 51 1.17 7.69 -12.42
N THR A 52 1.68 8.69 -13.12
CA THR A 52 1.92 10.04 -12.61
C THR A 52 0.89 10.98 -13.22
N ALA A 53 0.37 11.95 -12.46
CA ALA A 53 -0.66 12.90 -12.90
C ALA A 53 -1.96 12.24 -13.46
N PRO A 54 -2.83 11.66 -12.60
CA PRO A 54 -2.72 11.61 -11.15
C PRO A 54 -1.79 10.49 -10.67
N ASP A 55 -1.16 10.74 -9.51
CA ASP A 55 -0.28 9.78 -8.86
C ASP A 55 -1.12 8.62 -8.31
N ARG A 56 -0.94 7.45 -8.91
CA ARG A 56 -1.72 6.26 -8.56
C ARG A 56 -0.89 5.00 -8.71
N THR A 57 -0.94 4.17 -7.69
CA THR A 57 -0.43 2.80 -7.72
C THR A 57 -1.58 1.82 -7.52
N LEU A 58 -1.74 0.88 -8.45
CA LEU A 58 -2.66 -0.24 -8.34
C LEU A 58 -1.88 -1.54 -8.36
N HIS A 59 -2.08 -2.40 -7.35
CA HIS A 59 -1.51 -3.73 -7.30
C HIS A 59 -2.55 -4.79 -7.65
N GLU A 60 -2.13 -5.85 -8.34
CA GLU A 60 -2.98 -7.03 -8.50
C GLU A 60 -3.21 -7.66 -7.11
N ALA A 61 -4.43 -8.17 -6.85
CA ALA A 61 -4.86 -8.66 -5.55
C ALA A 61 -3.87 -9.60 -4.84
N ALA A 62 -3.28 -10.58 -5.55
CA ALA A 62 -2.29 -11.49 -4.97
C ALA A 62 -0.97 -10.79 -4.65
N LYS A 63 -0.55 -9.83 -5.49
CA LYS A 63 0.62 -9.01 -5.18
C LYS A 63 0.38 -8.13 -3.96
N TRP A 64 -0.78 -7.47 -3.87
CA TRP A 64 -1.12 -6.67 -2.70
C TRP A 64 -1.11 -7.53 -1.43
N CYS A 65 -1.73 -8.73 -1.46
CA CYS A 65 -1.71 -9.65 -0.33
C CYS A 65 -0.29 -10.06 0.08
N ARG A 66 0.61 -10.35 -0.87
CA ARG A 66 2.01 -10.68 -0.53
C ARG A 66 2.76 -9.50 0.10
N LEU A 67 2.51 -8.27 -0.37
CA LEU A 67 3.09 -7.07 0.26
C LEU A 67 2.58 -6.88 1.69
N ALA A 68 1.26 -6.99 1.87
CA ALA A 68 0.58 -6.87 3.16
C ALA A 68 1.05 -7.96 4.15
N LEU A 69 1.07 -9.22 3.70
CA LEU A 69 1.62 -10.34 4.47
C LEU A 69 3.08 -10.09 4.83
N GLY A 70 3.88 -9.49 3.96
CA GLY A 70 5.25 -9.08 4.25
C GLY A 70 5.39 -7.94 5.27
N GLY A 71 4.29 -7.36 5.74
CA GLY A 71 4.28 -6.24 6.67
C GLY A 71 4.53 -4.88 6.02
N ASN A 72 4.39 -4.76 4.68
CA ASN A 72 4.68 -3.52 3.96
C ASN A 72 3.78 -2.36 4.44
N PRO A 73 4.32 -1.31 5.08
CA PRO A 73 3.51 -0.24 5.67
C PRO A 73 2.68 0.51 4.64
N THR A 74 3.27 0.79 3.47
CA THR A 74 2.61 1.53 2.38
C THR A 74 1.45 0.74 1.79
N ALA A 75 1.59 -0.56 1.59
CA ALA A 75 0.48 -1.38 1.08
C ALA A 75 -0.65 -1.47 2.11
N MET A 76 -0.29 -1.68 3.39
CA MET A 76 -1.24 -1.89 4.49
C MET A 76 -2.13 -0.68 4.75
N GLU A 77 -1.64 0.56 4.55
CA GLU A 77 -2.44 1.78 4.73
C GLU A 77 -3.82 1.71 4.08
N LEU A 78 -3.93 1.07 2.91
CA LEU A 78 -5.17 0.98 2.16
C LEU A 78 -6.33 0.35 2.95
N VAL A 79 -6.08 -0.63 3.81
CA VAL A 79 -7.13 -1.31 4.60
C VAL A 79 -7.38 -0.66 5.96
N TRP A 80 -6.74 0.48 6.22
CA TRP A 80 -6.89 1.28 7.44
C TRP A 80 -7.27 2.74 7.13
N LEU A 81 -7.69 3.03 5.89
CA LEU A 81 -8.15 4.37 5.53
C LEU A 81 -9.42 4.73 6.29
N PRO A 82 -9.56 6.00 6.73
CA PRO A 82 -10.85 6.57 7.07
C PRO A 82 -11.85 6.41 5.92
N ASP A 83 -13.13 6.21 6.26
CA ASP A 83 -14.17 5.88 5.29
C ASP A 83 -14.28 6.93 4.17
N GLU A 84 -14.11 8.21 4.50
CA GLU A 84 -14.17 9.34 3.57
C GLU A 84 -13.03 9.38 2.54
N LEU A 85 -11.96 8.59 2.72
CA LEU A 85 -10.82 8.55 1.80
C LEU A 85 -10.89 7.39 0.79
N TYR A 86 -11.89 6.51 0.90
CA TYR A 86 -12.13 5.48 -0.12
C TYR A 86 -12.82 6.08 -1.35
N GLU A 87 -12.22 5.89 -2.53
CA GLU A 87 -12.79 6.28 -3.83
C GLU A 87 -13.51 5.11 -4.51
N VAL A 88 -13.04 3.87 -4.28
CA VAL A 88 -13.67 2.63 -4.74
C VAL A 88 -13.65 1.65 -3.58
N ARG A 89 -14.81 1.05 -3.30
CA ARG A 89 -15.00 0.03 -2.26
C ARG A 89 -16.09 -0.93 -2.72
N THR A 90 -15.71 -2.14 -3.14
CA THR A 90 -16.63 -3.21 -3.53
C THR A 90 -16.86 -4.17 -2.36
N GLU A 91 -17.80 -5.10 -2.47
CA GLU A 91 -18.02 -6.16 -1.46
C GLU A 91 -16.73 -6.96 -1.17
N LEU A 92 -15.96 -7.31 -2.21
CA LEU A 92 -14.66 -7.97 -2.04
C LEU A 92 -13.61 -7.04 -1.39
N GLY A 93 -13.71 -5.74 -1.60
CA GLY A 93 -12.90 -4.74 -0.89
C GLY A 93 -13.27 -4.62 0.59
N ASP A 94 -14.56 -4.69 0.91
CA ASP A 94 -15.08 -4.74 2.28
C ASP A 94 -14.61 -5.99 3.02
N GLU A 95 -14.69 -7.16 2.37
CA GLU A 95 -14.14 -8.39 2.93
C GLU A 95 -12.65 -8.26 3.25
N LEU A 96 -11.87 -7.64 2.36
CA LEU A 96 -10.44 -7.41 2.58
C LEU A 96 -10.17 -6.54 3.80
N ILE A 97 -10.93 -5.44 3.96
CA ILE A 97 -10.87 -4.58 5.15
C ILE A 97 -11.26 -5.39 6.40
N GLY A 98 -12.27 -6.25 6.29
CA GLY A 98 -12.73 -7.11 7.38
C GLY A 98 -11.65 -8.07 7.90
N ILE A 99 -10.78 -8.57 7.02
CA ILE A 99 -9.67 -9.48 7.39
C ILE A 99 -8.33 -8.76 7.60
N ARG A 100 -8.30 -7.42 7.69
CA ARG A 100 -7.04 -6.64 7.76
C ARG A 100 -6.06 -7.07 8.86
N THR A 101 -6.58 -7.58 9.99
CA THR A 101 -5.75 -8.09 11.08
C THR A 101 -5.09 -9.43 10.77
N SER A 102 -5.62 -10.21 9.83
CA SER A 102 -5.04 -11.48 9.38
C SER A 102 -3.68 -11.30 8.71
N PHE A 103 -3.37 -10.11 8.18
CA PHE A 103 -2.06 -9.80 7.59
C PHE A 103 -0.96 -9.54 8.63
N LEU A 104 -1.33 -9.34 9.90
CA LEU A 104 -0.41 -8.85 10.92
C LEU A 104 0.38 -9.97 11.58
N SER A 105 1.63 -9.67 11.91
CA SER A 105 2.40 -10.44 12.89
C SER A 105 3.35 -9.54 13.62
N ALA A 106 3.63 -9.85 14.88
CA ALA A 106 4.52 -9.07 15.74
C ALA A 106 5.89 -8.86 15.07
N LYS A 107 6.47 -9.95 14.54
CA LYS A 107 7.77 -9.91 13.87
C LYS A 107 7.76 -9.01 12.62
N ARG A 108 6.81 -9.23 11.69
CA ARG A 108 6.81 -8.50 10.41
C ARG A 108 6.49 -7.02 10.62
N VAL A 109 5.59 -6.67 11.55
CA VAL A 109 5.31 -5.26 11.90
C VAL A 109 6.55 -4.61 12.50
N ARG A 110 7.20 -5.23 13.48
CA ARG A 110 8.44 -4.69 14.06
C ARG A 110 9.52 -4.49 12.99
N ASP A 111 9.80 -5.52 12.19
CA ASP A 111 10.86 -5.48 11.18
C ASP A 111 10.57 -4.43 10.09
N ALA A 112 9.33 -4.33 9.63
CA ALA A 112 8.96 -3.43 8.54
C ALA A 112 8.82 -1.97 8.96
N TYR A 113 8.32 -1.69 10.16
CA TYR A 113 8.13 -0.30 10.62
C TYR A 113 9.39 0.26 11.29
N LEU A 114 10.02 -0.51 12.19
CA LEU A 114 11.25 -0.08 12.88
C LEU A 114 12.50 -0.34 12.01
N GLY A 115 12.61 -1.53 11.42
CA GLY A 115 13.80 -1.88 10.61
C GLY A 115 13.93 -1.04 9.34
N TYR A 116 12.81 -0.66 8.71
CA TYR A 116 12.83 0.31 7.61
C TYR A 116 13.26 1.69 8.09
N ALA A 117 12.76 2.14 9.25
CA ALA A 117 13.13 3.42 9.83
C ALA A 117 14.66 3.51 10.09
N THR A 118 15.24 2.50 10.73
CA THR A 118 16.69 2.43 10.97
C THR A 118 17.49 2.43 9.65
N GLN A 119 17.01 1.74 8.61
CA GLN A 119 17.66 1.77 7.29
C GLN A 119 17.56 3.13 6.58
N GLN A 120 16.41 3.80 6.65
CA GLN A 120 16.26 5.14 6.09
C GLN A 120 17.17 6.15 6.78
N PHE A 121 17.31 6.04 8.09
CA PHE A 121 18.22 6.89 8.86
C PHE A 121 19.68 6.73 8.41
N ARG A 122 20.18 5.49 8.27
CA ARG A 122 21.54 5.24 7.77
C ARG A 122 21.79 5.85 6.39
N ARG A 123 20.76 5.87 5.52
CA ARG A 123 20.83 6.51 4.19
C ARG A 123 20.81 8.04 4.26
N LEU A 124 20.16 8.61 5.28
CA LEU A 124 20.18 10.05 5.52
C LEU A 124 21.56 10.49 6.02
N GLU A 125 22.17 9.75 6.94
CA GLU A 125 23.55 10.01 7.40
C GLU A 125 24.56 9.93 6.25
N SER A 126 24.45 8.92 5.37
CA SER A 126 25.40 8.75 4.26
C SER A 126 25.30 9.80 3.15
N ARG A 127 24.27 10.67 3.16
CA ARG A 127 24.05 11.73 2.16
C ARG A 127 24.59 13.11 2.60
N GLY A 128 25.20 13.20 3.78
CA GLY A 128 25.79 14.44 4.28
C GLY A 128 27.13 14.76 3.62
N ASP A 129 27.13 15.27 2.39
CA ASP A 129 28.32 15.81 1.71
C ASP A 129 28.41 17.36 1.79
N GLY A 130 27.55 18.00 2.58
CA GLY A 130 27.59 19.44 2.85
C GLY A 130 26.97 20.33 1.76
N SER A 131 26.50 19.76 0.65
CA SER A 131 25.83 20.48 -0.44
C SER A 131 24.29 20.47 -0.25
N PHE A 132 23.76 21.26 0.68
CA PHE A 132 22.31 21.34 0.91
C PHE A 132 21.63 22.37 0.00
N SER A 133 21.38 21.98 -1.25
CA SER A 133 20.37 22.67 -2.06
C SER A 133 19.02 22.71 -1.31
N ALA A 134 18.20 23.72 -1.57
CA ALA A 134 16.86 23.82 -0.99
C ALA A 134 16.02 22.55 -1.26
N ASP A 135 16.26 21.90 -2.40
CA ASP A 135 15.58 20.66 -2.77
C ASP A 135 16.01 19.46 -1.93
N THR A 136 17.30 19.30 -1.67
CA THR A 136 17.81 18.25 -0.78
C THR A 136 17.26 18.39 0.64
N ARG A 137 17.14 19.63 1.14
CA ARG A 137 16.55 19.91 2.46
C ARG A 137 15.08 19.50 2.54
N ARG A 138 14.26 19.89 1.55
CA ARG A 138 12.83 19.51 1.49
C ARG A 138 12.63 18.00 1.44
N ARG A 139 13.42 17.29 0.62
CA ARG A 139 13.37 15.82 0.53
C ARG A 139 13.75 15.17 1.87
N THR A 140 14.78 15.68 2.54
CA THR A 140 15.19 15.22 3.87
C THR A 140 14.09 15.41 4.92
N ALA A 141 13.46 16.60 4.96
CA ALA A 141 12.34 16.86 5.86
C ALA A 141 11.13 15.94 5.59
N LYS A 142 10.82 15.64 4.31
CA LYS A 142 9.77 14.67 3.94
C LYS A 142 10.12 13.25 4.41
N HIS A 143 11.36 12.82 4.23
CA HIS A 143 11.82 11.51 4.71
C HIS A 143 11.78 11.39 6.24
N ALA A 144 12.18 12.43 6.97
CA ALA A 144 12.12 12.47 8.42
C ALA A 144 10.68 12.41 8.95
N ARG A 145 9.73 13.12 8.32
CA ARG A 145 8.30 12.98 8.64
C ARG A 145 7.80 11.55 8.48
N HIS A 146 8.16 10.91 7.35
CA HIS A 146 7.81 9.53 7.09
C HIS A 146 8.43 8.57 8.12
N LEU A 147 9.69 8.80 8.50
CA LEU A 147 10.41 8.04 9.52
C LEU A 147 9.67 8.04 10.86
N LYS A 148 9.38 9.24 11.38
CA LYS A 148 8.65 9.41 12.65
C LYS A 148 7.30 8.70 12.62
N ARG A 149 6.57 8.83 11.51
CA ARG A 149 5.26 8.21 11.32
C ARG A 149 5.35 6.70 11.37
N LEU A 150 6.31 6.10 10.65
CA LEU A 150 6.50 4.64 10.68
C LEU A 150 6.80 4.14 12.10
N CYS A 151 7.67 4.82 12.85
CA CYS A 151 7.95 4.41 14.22
C CYS A 151 6.70 4.47 15.12
N HIS A 152 5.97 5.60 15.07
CA HIS A 152 4.76 5.81 15.85
C HIS A 152 3.66 4.79 15.52
N GLN A 153 3.26 4.72 14.26
CA GLN A 153 2.22 3.83 13.77
C GLN A 153 2.59 2.35 13.92
N GLY A 154 3.87 2.03 13.74
CA GLY A 154 4.37 0.67 13.95
C GLY A 154 4.20 0.24 15.40
N LEU A 155 4.53 1.11 16.36
CA LEU A 155 4.39 0.80 17.79
C LEU A 155 2.92 0.67 18.19
N GLU A 156 2.05 1.56 17.70
CA GLU A 156 0.60 1.46 17.89
C GLU A 156 0.07 0.11 17.37
N LEU A 157 0.39 -0.23 16.12
CA LEU A 157 -0.04 -1.48 15.49
C LEU A 157 0.48 -2.70 16.24
N TYR A 158 1.73 -2.67 16.68
CA TYR A 158 2.38 -3.74 17.43
C TYR A 158 1.72 -3.97 18.81
N THR A 159 1.36 -2.90 19.51
CA THR A 159 0.83 -2.95 20.88
C THR A 159 -0.69 -3.08 20.95
N THR A 160 -1.41 -2.71 19.90
CA THR A 160 -2.89 -2.65 19.94
C THR A 160 -3.58 -3.46 18.86
N GLY A 161 -2.88 -3.84 17.78
CA GLY A 161 -3.50 -4.43 16.59
C GLY A 161 -4.33 -3.45 15.76
N ARG A 162 -4.26 -2.15 16.04
CA ARG A 162 -4.94 -1.07 15.32
C ARG A 162 -3.94 -0.11 14.70
N LEU A 163 -4.33 0.52 13.60
CA LEU A 163 -3.50 1.52 12.91
C LEU A 163 -4.33 2.79 12.70
N THR A 164 -3.88 3.89 13.30
CA THR A 164 -4.46 5.21 13.09
C THR A 164 -3.63 5.97 12.05
N LEU A 165 -4.24 6.26 10.90
CA LEU A 165 -3.52 6.94 9.82
C LEU A 165 -3.36 8.44 10.06
N ARG A 166 -4.43 9.12 10.47
CA ARG A 166 -4.41 10.56 10.74
C ARG A 166 -3.54 10.82 11.96
N VAL A 167 -2.47 11.61 11.81
CA VAL A 167 -1.65 11.96 12.97
C VAL A 167 -2.35 13.04 13.80
N GLU A 168 -2.30 12.91 15.12
CA GLU A 168 -2.98 13.83 16.03
C GLU A 168 -2.37 15.23 16.02
N ASN A 169 -1.04 15.32 15.96
CA ASN A 169 -0.31 16.58 15.95
C ASN A 169 0.58 16.72 14.70
N PRO A 170 0.02 17.12 13.54
CA PRO A 170 0.78 17.31 12.29
C PRO A 170 1.99 18.24 12.46
N GLN A 171 1.85 19.30 13.26
CA GLN A 171 2.90 20.30 13.45
C GLN A 171 4.16 19.67 14.06
N GLU A 172 4.01 18.75 15.02
CA GLU A 172 5.13 18.03 15.63
C GLU A 172 5.93 17.18 14.61
N TYR A 173 5.27 16.72 13.54
CA TYR A 173 5.94 16.01 12.44
C TYR A 173 6.68 16.98 11.53
N HIS A 174 6.07 18.12 11.19
CA HIS A 174 6.73 19.16 10.40
C HIS A 174 7.99 19.68 11.09
N GLU A 175 7.89 20.04 12.38
CA GLU A 175 9.03 20.51 13.16
C GLU A 175 10.13 19.45 13.29
N PHE A 176 9.75 18.18 13.48
CA PHE A 176 10.72 17.08 13.45
C PHE A 176 11.43 17.00 12.09
N GLY A 177 10.67 17.14 11.00
CA GLY A 177 11.22 17.18 9.65
C GLY A 177 12.26 18.28 9.44
N GLU A 178 11.95 19.51 9.87
CA GLU A 178 12.86 20.66 9.74
C GLU A 178 14.12 20.52 10.61
N ARG A 179 13.98 19.99 11.83
CA ARG A 179 15.13 19.68 12.69
C ARG A 179 16.07 18.68 12.03
N VAL A 180 15.55 17.57 11.52
CA VAL A 180 16.36 16.52 10.86
C VAL A 180 16.94 17.01 9.53
N ALA A 181 16.26 17.91 8.82
CA ALA A 181 16.77 18.49 7.60
C ALA A 181 17.91 19.51 7.84
N THR A 182 17.97 20.09 9.03
CA THR A 182 19.09 20.94 9.49
C THR A 182 20.23 20.09 10.04
N ASP A 183 19.91 19.09 10.87
CA ASP A 183 20.86 18.18 11.49
C ASP A 183 20.28 16.75 11.47
N PRO A 184 20.77 15.87 10.58
CA PRO A 184 20.28 14.49 10.50
C PRO A 184 20.34 13.74 11.84
N THR A 185 21.32 14.04 12.71
CA THR A 185 21.49 13.37 14.00
C THR A 185 20.35 13.63 14.98
N ALA A 186 19.53 14.66 14.73
CA ALA A 186 18.32 14.95 15.49
C ALA A 186 17.26 13.82 15.43
N ALA A 187 17.38 12.87 14.50
CA ALA A 187 16.51 11.70 14.45
C ALA A 187 16.93 10.59 15.44
N LEU A 188 18.17 10.58 15.92
CA LEU A 188 18.72 9.51 16.78
C LEU A 188 17.95 9.32 18.09
N PRO A 189 17.59 10.37 18.86
CA PRO A 189 16.84 10.19 20.11
C PRO A 189 15.48 9.52 19.86
N LEU A 190 14.81 9.89 18.77
CA LEU A 190 13.52 9.31 18.39
C LEU A 190 13.67 7.83 18.05
N LEU A 191 14.69 7.47 17.27
CA LEU A 191 14.92 6.07 16.90
C LEU A 191 15.21 5.21 18.13
N ARG A 192 16.10 5.66 19.02
CA ARG A 192 16.39 4.96 20.28
C ARG A 192 15.15 4.80 21.15
N PHE A 193 14.32 5.84 21.26
CA PHE A 193 13.07 5.76 21.99
C PHE A 193 12.18 4.63 21.46
N TYR A 194 11.95 4.58 20.15
CA TYR A 194 11.11 3.54 19.56
C TYR A 194 11.77 2.16 19.60
N GLU A 195 13.08 2.04 19.40
CA GLU A 195 13.81 0.78 19.57
C GLU A 195 13.60 0.18 20.97
N ASN A 196 13.74 1.00 22.02
CA ASN A 196 13.47 0.59 23.40
C ASN A 196 11.99 0.25 23.61
N ALA A 197 11.08 1.11 23.14
CA ALA A 197 9.64 0.88 23.29
C ALA A 197 9.18 -0.43 22.63
N PHE A 198 9.68 -0.76 21.44
CA PHE A 198 9.42 -2.06 20.80
C PHE A 198 10.07 -3.24 21.55
N GLY A 199 11.20 -3.01 22.21
CA GLY A 199 11.90 -4.03 23.00
C GLY A 199 11.19 -4.38 24.31
N GLU A 200 10.57 -3.38 24.96
CA GLU A 200 9.87 -3.51 26.24
C GLU A 200 8.39 -3.86 26.08
N ALA A 201 7.78 -3.46 24.95
CA ALA A 201 6.36 -3.65 24.72
C ALA A 201 5.97 -5.12 24.52
N ARG A 202 4.86 -5.51 25.14
CA ARG A 202 4.17 -6.76 24.83
C ARG A 202 3.36 -6.59 23.53
N ALA A 203 3.62 -7.45 22.55
CA ALA A 203 2.85 -7.46 21.31
C ALA A 203 1.41 -7.91 21.55
N ALA A 204 0.44 -7.21 20.94
CA ALA A 204 -0.94 -7.69 20.79
C ALA A 204 -1.13 -8.54 19.53
N LEU A 205 -0.10 -8.62 18.68
CA LEU A 205 -0.12 -9.30 17.40
C LEU A 205 0.30 -10.78 17.52
N PRO A 206 -0.22 -11.65 16.64
CA PRO A 206 0.21 -13.05 16.60
C PRO A 206 1.66 -13.20 16.11
N GLN A 207 2.24 -14.38 16.33
CA GLN A 207 3.60 -14.69 15.86
C GLN A 207 3.68 -14.84 14.33
N ARG A 208 2.58 -15.24 13.69
CA ARG A 208 2.45 -15.41 12.25
C ARG A 208 1.12 -14.81 11.78
N PRO A 209 1.06 -14.27 10.55
CA PRO A 209 -0.22 -13.88 9.97
C PRO A 209 -1.06 -15.11 9.67
N ASP A 210 -2.37 -14.88 9.56
CA ASP A 210 -3.34 -15.88 9.13
C ASP A 210 -3.40 -15.91 7.60
N GLU A 211 -2.44 -16.62 7.01
CA GLU A 211 -2.37 -16.83 5.56
C GLU A 211 -3.57 -17.63 5.05
N THR A 212 -4.24 -18.41 5.89
CA THR A 212 -5.43 -19.19 5.48
C THR A 212 -6.62 -18.28 5.20
N ALA A 213 -6.88 -17.29 6.06
CA ALA A 213 -7.92 -16.30 5.80
C ALA A 213 -7.64 -15.45 4.55
N VAL A 214 -6.36 -15.07 4.34
CA VAL A 214 -5.92 -14.31 3.16
C VAL A 214 -6.09 -15.12 1.87
N GLU A 215 -5.68 -16.39 1.89
CA GLU A 215 -5.83 -17.30 0.73
C GLU A 215 -7.31 -17.55 0.42
N ALA A 216 -8.14 -17.76 1.44
CA ALA A 216 -9.58 -17.94 1.27
C ALA A 216 -10.25 -16.71 0.62
N TRP A 217 -9.86 -15.50 1.03
CA TRP A 217 -10.31 -14.27 0.38
C TRP A 217 -9.84 -14.20 -1.08
N LEU A 218 -8.57 -14.50 -1.35
CA LEU A 218 -8.04 -14.48 -2.71
C LEU A 218 -8.75 -15.48 -3.62
N HIS A 219 -9.09 -16.67 -3.12
CA HIS A 219 -9.89 -17.65 -3.85
C HIS A 219 -11.30 -17.13 -4.19
N ARG A 220 -11.97 -16.41 -3.27
CA ARG A 220 -13.27 -15.77 -3.57
C ARG A 220 -13.14 -14.71 -4.65
N VAL A 221 -12.08 -13.90 -4.60
CA VAL A 221 -11.74 -12.96 -5.69
C VAL A 221 -11.57 -13.72 -7.01
N ARG A 222 -10.83 -14.84 -7.04
CA ARG A 222 -10.65 -15.63 -8.26
C ARG A 222 -11.94 -16.25 -8.77
N ALA A 223 -12.79 -16.75 -7.89
CA ALA A 223 -14.09 -17.28 -8.28
C ALA A 223 -14.98 -16.20 -8.90
N HIS A 224 -15.02 -15.00 -8.29
CA HIS A 224 -15.83 -13.88 -8.76
C HIS A 224 -15.43 -13.41 -10.18
N PHE A 225 -14.13 -13.35 -10.48
CA PHE A 225 -13.62 -12.92 -11.79
C PHE A 225 -13.32 -14.06 -12.76
N TYR A 226 -13.85 -15.25 -12.48
CA TYR A 226 -13.82 -16.38 -13.41
C TYR A 226 -15.09 -16.40 -14.26
N ALA A 227 -14.95 -16.11 -15.55
CA ALA A 227 -16.04 -16.14 -16.52
C ALA A 227 -15.72 -17.14 -17.64
N PRO A 228 -16.01 -18.44 -17.44
CA PRO A 228 -15.74 -19.43 -18.46
C PRO A 228 -16.56 -19.13 -19.72
N GLY A 229 -15.90 -18.92 -20.86
CA GLY A 229 -16.57 -18.90 -22.17
C GLY A 229 -17.12 -17.56 -22.65
N ALA A 230 -16.72 -16.41 -22.09
CA ALA A 230 -17.11 -15.08 -22.58
C ALA A 230 -16.54 -14.70 -23.97
N ARG A 231 -15.95 -15.65 -24.71
CA ARG A 231 -15.51 -15.53 -26.11
C ARG A 231 -16.15 -16.58 -27.01
N ALA A 232 -17.47 -16.54 -27.20
CA ALA A 232 -18.12 -17.21 -28.32
C ALA A 232 -19.44 -16.57 -28.82
N ALA A 233 -19.86 -15.41 -28.30
CA ALA A 233 -21.13 -14.76 -28.68
C ALA A 233 -20.94 -13.55 -29.62
N GLY A 234 -19.96 -13.60 -30.55
CA GLY A 234 -19.63 -12.46 -31.42
C GLY A 234 -19.43 -12.76 -32.90
N ARG A 235 -19.75 -13.98 -33.37
CA ARG A 235 -19.68 -14.34 -34.81
C ARG A 235 -20.74 -15.40 -35.17
N ARG A 236 -22.02 -15.04 -35.13
CA ARG A 236 -23.05 -15.72 -35.94
C ARG A 236 -23.97 -14.66 -36.56
N GLY A 237 -23.69 -14.36 -37.82
CA GLY A 237 -24.42 -13.47 -38.71
C GLY A 237 -23.47 -13.20 -39.88
N SER A 238 -23.70 -13.61 -41.12
CA SER A 238 -24.93 -14.05 -41.80
C SER A 238 -24.55 -15.12 -42.81
N GLY A 239 -25.33 -16.20 -42.89
CA GLY A 239 -25.29 -17.07 -44.05
C GLY A 239 -25.66 -16.29 -45.31
N ARG A 240 -24.87 -16.43 -46.37
CA ARG A 240 -25.33 -16.24 -47.75
C ARG A 240 -24.74 -17.34 -48.61
N SER A 241 -25.61 -18.32 -48.87
CA SER A 241 -25.84 -19.03 -50.13
C SER A 241 -24.69 -19.08 -51.13
N VAL A 242 -24.11 -20.28 -51.26
CA VAL A 242 -23.36 -20.70 -52.44
C VAL A 242 -24.35 -20.81 -53.61
N HIS A 243 -24.14 -20.01 -54.66
CA HIS A 243 -24.75 -20.25 -55.97
C HIS A 243 -23.63 -20.30 -57.01
N LEU A 244 -23.30 -21.52 -57.42
CA LEU A 244 -22.53 -21.81 -58.63
C LEU A 244 -23.49 -21.81 -59.82
N PRO A 245 -23.18 -21.13 -60.93
CA PRO A 245 -23.68 -21.56 -62.22
C PRO A 245 -22.59 -22.32 -62.99
N TYR A 246 -22.98 -23.51 -63.44
CA TYR A 246 -22.40 -24.17 -64.59
C TYR A 246 -22.55 -23.28 -65.84
N ARG A 247 -21.43 -22.99 -66.52
CA ARG A 247 -21.21 -23.20 -67.95
C ARG A 247 -19.77 -22.86 -68.31
#